data_AF-A0A849W6L3-F1
#
_entry.id   AF-A0A849W6L3-F1
#
_cell.length_a   1.000
_cell.length_b   1.000
_cell.length_c   1.000
_cell.angle_alpha   90.00
_cell.angle_beta   90.00
_cell.angle_gamma   90.00
#
_symmetry.space_group_name_H-M   'P 1'
#
loop_
_entity.id
_entity.type
_entity.pdbx_description
1 polymer ?
#
loop_
_entity_poly.entity_id
_entity_poly.type
_entity_poly.pdbx_seq_one_letter_code
_entity_poly.pdbx_strand_id
1 'polypeptide(L)'
;MIKSHKRLVITIIAGLSLTGLFAIFLVLTRPSASSVSDIQPKLHSANPDDKDFFETAYHFADKNIDLSGKRVVAGIIPHHLLAADLIADFFHNLEGQNYDSIILLGPNHFLSGQSDIITSAYDWQTPYGILEHDDDTLHDLLFVSGLDVGVEESVVQGEHAISSEVAFIKKTFPQAKFTPLILKPGVNQQQAVELAETLFKISQDKKILVLVSADFSHYKTSQEAQRDDVRSIAAITNFDFSSIYDIDVDSPPSIYTLLKFSQLNGAGFELLDNSNSALLSGRADLTSTTSYVTGYVVWQDINLLFVGDIMLDRGVKTLIEQKGFEYILDDLVSNNFFADYDLVGANLEGAVTDGGQHYEPAKEFDFAFDPAVVARLSEYGFNFFNLANNHFNDQGQRGIAETKKNLAALGINFSGCPDATISACSLTVIPVKHKKIGLVGLNMAAGKIDSEKVREAISSATAETDWIIVNIHWGEEYDTAANKLQRQMAHELIDSGADVIIGHHPHVVQEVEVYKSKPIFYSLGNFIFDQYFSDFTQEGLAVSLNISKAGVEYTLHPFKAANGQLRLEAD
;
A
#
# COMPACT_ATOMS: atom_id res chain seq x y z
N MET A 1 88.73 -24.04 -19.46
CA MET A 1 88.59 -24.35 -18.02
C MET A 1 87.27 -25.09 -17.85
N ILE A 2 87.26 -26.41 -18.13
CA ILE A 2 87.28 -27.53 -17.16
C ILE A 2 86.03 -27.46 -16.24
N LYS A 3 85.11 -28.42 -16.11
CA LYS A 3 84.76 -29.76 -16.65
C LYS A 3 83.45 -30.13 -15.88
N SER A 4 82.34 -30.45 -16.53
CA SER A 4 81.78 -31.81 -16.74
C SER A 4 81.08 -32.47 -15.52
N HIS A 5 79.79 -32.76 -15.72
CA HIS A 5 79.00 -33.95 -15.34
C HIS A 5 79.19 -34.66 -13.98
N LYS A 6 78.08 -34.98 -13.30
CA LYS A 6 77.40 -36.30 -13.35
C LYS A 6 76.18 -36.36 -12.40
N ARG A 7 75.14 -37.08 -12.83
CA ARG A 7 74.00 -37.58 -12.04
C ARG A 7 74.45 -38.68 -11.07
N LEU A 8 73.78 -38.82 -9.93
CA LEU A 8 73.42 -40.13 -9.36
C LEU A 8 72.23 -40.01 -8.39
N VAL A 9 71.23 -40.86 -8.61
CA VAL A 9 70.11 -41.22 -7.74
C VAL A 9 70.57 -42.33 -6.80
N ILE A 10 70.10 -42.39 -5.54
CA ILE A 10 69.85 -43.59 -4.69
C ILE A 10 69.27 -43.06 -3.36
N THR A 11 67.96 -43.21 -3.11
CA THR A 11 67.25 -44.29 -2.39
C THR A 11 67.18 -44.10 -0.86
N ILE A 12 65.94 -43.81 -0.41
CA ILE A 12 65.19 -44.37 0.73
C ILE A 12 65.98 -45.13 1.80
N ILE A 13 65.75 -44.80 3.09
CA ILE A 13 65.35 -45.75 4.16
C ILE A 13 64.73 -44.95 5.34
N ALA A 14 63.55 -45.42 5.74
CA ALA A 14 62.80 -45.02 6.92
C ALA A 14 63.45 -45.56 8.21
N GLY A 15 63.18 -44.93 9.36
CA GLY A 15 63.57 -45.52 10.65
C GLY A 15 63.20 -44.66 11.86
N LEU A 16 62.01 -44.92 12.40
CA LEU A 16 61.50 -44.56 13.72
C LEU A 16 62.54 -44.66 14.87
N SER A 17 62.46 -43.75 15.85
CA SER A 17 62.28 -44.13 17.27
C SER A 17 62.05 -42.93 18.19
N LEU A 18 60.99 -43.03 19.01
CA LEU A 18 60.72 -42.26 20.23
C LEU A 18 61.93 -42.25 21.19
N THR A 19 62.16 -41.14 21.88
CA THR A 19 61.91 -40.97 23.33
C THR A 19 62.58 -39.68 23.83
N GLY A 20 61.85 -38.93 24.65
CA GLY A 20 62.23 -37.60 25.10
C GLY A 20 63.28 -37.59 26.20
N LEU A 21 63.90 -36.42 26.38
CA LEU A 21 64.41 -35.99 27.68
C LEU A 21 64.39 -34.45 27.74
N PHE A 22 63.89 -33.97 28.87
CA PHE A 22 63.86 -32.60 29.33
C PHE A 22 65.17 -31.84 29.11
N ALA A 23 65.09 -30.64 28.55
CA ALA A 23 66.05 -29.57 28.81
C ALA A 23 65.34 -28.21 28.73
N ILE A 24 65.06 -27.64 29.90
CA ILE A 24 64.68 -26.25 30.09
C ILE A 24 65.88 -25.40 29.68
N PHE A 25 65.74 -24.62 28.61
CA PHE A 25 66.59 -23.46 28.34
C PHE A 25 65.72 -22.31 27.89
N LEU A 26 65.48 -21.39 28.83
CA LEU A 26 64.88 -20.09 28.59
C LEU A 26 65.94 -19.23 27.89
N VAL A 27 65.88 -19.13 26.57
CA VAL A 27 66.65 -18.14 25.81
C VAL A 27 65.67 -17.16 25.17
N LEU A 28 65.74 -15.93 25.68
CA LEU A 28 65.07 -14.73 25.17
C LEU A 28 65.31 -14.61 23.66
N THR A 29 64.29 -14.95 22.86
CA THR A 29 64.22 -14.56 21.46
C THR A 29 63.19 -13.43 21.35
N ARG A 30 63.65 -12.30 20.80
CA ARG A 30 62.79 -11.17 20.44
C ARG A 30 61.66 -11.68 19.54
N PRO A 31 60.41 -11.21 19.69
CA PRO A 31 59.37 -11.55 18.73
C PRO A 31 59.79 -10.92 17.40
N SER A 32 60.14 -11.76 16.43
CA SER A 32 60.08 -11.40 15.02
C SER A 32 58.65 -10.96 14.76
N ALA A 33 58.50 -9.74 14.22
CA ALA A 33 57.21 -9.22 13.79
C ALA A 33 56.49 -10.30 12.98
N SER A 34 55.37 -10.79 13.52
CA SER A 34 54.40 -11.54 12.77
C SER A 34 54.02 -10.68 11.57
N SER A 35 54.37 -11.16 10.37
CA SER A 35 53.75 -10.71 9.14
C SER A 35 52.25 -10.59 9.38
N VAL A 36 51.68 -9.46 8.98
CA VAL A 36 50.24 -9.22 8.87
C VAL A 36 49.67 -10.40 8.08
N SER A 37 49.20 -11.42 8.80
CA SER A 37 48.46 -12.54 8.24
C SER A 37 47.11 -11.97 7.85
N ASP A 38 46.78 -12.08 6.58
CA ASP A 38 45.48 -11.83 5.96
C ASP A 38 44.33 -11.78 6.98
N ILE A 39 43.87 -10.56 7.28
CA ILE A 39 42.53 -10.38 7.83
C ILE A 39 41.61 -10.73 6.66
N GLN A 40 41.25 -12.01 6.56
CA GLN A 40 40.24 -12.45 5.61
C GLN A 40 38.97 -11.62 5.89
N PRO A 41 38.42 -10.93 4.88
CA PRO A 41 37.20 -10.18 5.08
C PRO A 41 36.08 -11.12 5.57
N LYS A 42 35.26 -10.63 6.51
CA LYS A 42 34.12 -11.36 7.08
C LYS A 42 33.02 -11.44 6.01
N LEU A 43 33.13 -12.46 5.16
CA LEU A 43 32.29 -12.64 3.98
C LEU A 43 31.60 -13.99 3.99
N HIS A 44 30.30 -13.95 3.70
CA HIS A 44 29.56 -15.09 3.17
C HIS A 44 29.73 -15.18 1.65
N SER A 45 29.39 -16.33 1.07
CA SER A 45 29.40 -16.54 -0.39
C SER A 45 28.01 -16.89 -0.92
N ALA A 46 27.62 -16.23 -2.00
CA ALA A 46 26.44 -16.58 -2.78
C ALA A 46 26.52 -18.03 -3.28
N ASN A 47 25.37 -18.66 -3.48
CA ASN A 47 25.30 -20.00 -4.04
C ASN A 47 24.10 -20.11 -4.98
N PRO A 48 24.30 -20.25 -6.30
CA PRO A 48 25.58 -20.41 -7.00
C PRO A 48 26.37 -19.09 -7.09
N ASP A 49 27.70 -19.20 -7.08
CA ASP A 49 28.60 -18.11 -7.48
C ASP A 49 28.89 -18.22 -8.99
N ASP A 50 27.83 -18.13 -9.81
CA ASP A 50 27.88 -18.25 -11.27
C ASP A 50 27.09 -17.13 -11.93
N LYS A 51 27.80 -16.17 -12.55
CA LYS A 51 27.17 -15.04 -13.21
C LYS A 51 26.29 -15.47 -14.39
N ASP A 52 26.71 -16.47 -15.17
CA ASP A 52 26.02 -16.89 -16.39
C ASP A 52 24.67 -17.53 -16.05
N PHE A 53 24.56 -18.21 -14.90
CA PHE A 53 23.31 -18.73 -14.38
C PHE A 53 22.26 -17.61 -14.21
N PHE A 54 22.61 -16.52 -13.52
CA PHE A 54 21.69 -15.41 -13.28
C PHE A 54 21.39 -14.63 -14.56
N GLU A 55 22.37 -14.38 -15.43
CA GLU A 55 22.09 -13.74 -16.73
C GLU A 55 21.14 -14.58 -17.59
N THR A 56 21.24 -15.91 -17.51
CA THR A 56 20.30 -16.82 -18.19
C THR A 56 18.90 -16.72 -17.59
N ALA A 57 18.77 -16.68 -16.26
CA ALA A 57 17.48 -16.51 -15.59
C ALA A 57 16.79 -15.21 -16.03
N TYR A 58 17.50 -14.07 -16.04
CA TYR A 58 16.98 -12.79 -16.52
C TYR A 58 16.69 -12.76 -18.02
N HIS A 59 17.42 -13.52 -18.82
CA HIS A 59 17.12 -13.63 -20.25
C HIS A 59 15.75 -14.27 -20.52
N PHE A 60 15.33 -15.18 -19.65
CA PHE A 60 14.04 -15.87 -19.74
C PHE A 60 12.93 -15.22 -18.91
N ALA A 61 13.23 -14.14 -18.17
CA ALA A 61 12.21 -13.34 -17.52
C ALA A 61 11.30 -12.70 -18.59
N ASP A 62 10.02 -13.06 -18.58
CA ASP A 62 9.04 -12.65 -19.58
C ASP A 62 7.73 -12.10 -18.99
N LYS A 63 7.52 -12.25 -17.67
CA LYS A 63 6.34 -11.74 -16.98
C LYS A 63 6.54 -10.30 -16.55
N ASN A 64 5.89 -9.40 -17.29
CA ASN A 64 5.84 -7.99 -16.96
C ASN A 64 4.53 -7.63 -16.24
N ILE A 65 4.63 -6.86 -15.16
CA ILE A 65 3.49 -6.25 -14.47
C ILE A 65 3.68 -4.74 -14.41
N ASP A 66 2.59 -3.99 -14.52
CA ASP A 66 2.64 -2.53 -14.41
C ASP A 66 2.73 -2.08 -12.94
N LEU A 67 3.93 -1.64 -12.56
CA LEU A 67 4.21 -1.04 -11.25
C LEU A 67 4.28 0.50 -11.31
N SER A 68 3.84 1.13 -12.41
CA SER A 68 3.81 2.59 -12.51
C SER A 68 2.89 3.19 -11.44
N GLY A 69 3.36 4.25 -10.76
CA GLY A 69 2.65 4.85 -9.63
C GLY A 69 2.51 3.96 -8.38
N LYS A 70 3.06 2.72 -8.40
CA LYS A 70 3.05 1.82 -7.25
C LYS A 70 4.40 1.85 -6.54
N ARG A 71 4.36 1.84 -5.22
CA ARG A 71 5.56 1.63 -4.39
C ARG A 71 5.56 0.20 -3.87
N VAL A 72 6.51 -0.61 -4.32
CA VAL A 72 6.70 -1.94 -3.74
C VAL A 72 7.37 -1.78 -2.37
N VAL A 73 6.78 -2.39 -1.34
CA VAL A 73 7.32 -2.33 0.04
C VAL A 73 7.75 -3.71 0.52
N ALA A 74 7.18 -4.76 -0.06
CA ALA A 74 7.47 -6.12 0.30
C ALA A 74 7.24 -7.09 -0.87
N GLY A 75 7.65 -8.35 -0.75
CA GLY A 75 7.38 -9.38 -1.74
C GLY A 75 7.65 -10.81 -1.27
N ILE A 76 7.16 -11.78 -2.04
CA ILE A 76 7.39 -13.21 -1.84
C ILE A 76 8.11 -13.74 -3.08
N ILE A 77 9.19 -14.49 -2.86
CA ILE A 77 9.96 -15.18 -3.89
C ILE A 77 10.28 -16.62 -3.42
N PRO A 78 10.32 -17.62 -4.34
CA PRO A 78 10.83 -18.94 -4.02
C PRO A 78 12.35 -18.91 -3.88
N HIS A 79 12.95 -19.98 -3.35
CA HIS A 79 14.41 -20.14 -3.29
C HIS A 79 14.94 -21.41 -3.93
N HIS A 80 14.06 -22.29 -4.41
CA HIS A 80 14.49 -23.40 -5.24
C HIS A 80 14.80 -22.88 -6.66
N LEU A 81 16.08 -22.86 -6.99
CA LEU A 81 16.65 -22.35 -8.24
C LEU A 81 16.16 -23.04 -9.54
N LEU A 82 15.35 -24.09 -9.44
CA LEU A 82 14.56 -24.57 -10.59
C LEU A 82 13.55 -23.51 -11.07
N ALA A 83 13.11 -22.63 -10.17
CA ALA A 83 12.22 -21.50 -10.42
C ALA A 83 12.98 -20.16 -10.52
N ALA A 84 14.25 -20.19 -10.96
CA ALA A 84 15.08 -18.99 -11.07
C ALA A 84 14.53 -17.95 -12.07
N ASP A 85 13.78 -18.40 -13.07
CA ASP A 85 13.01 -17.57 -13.99
C ASP A 85 11.92 -16.76 -13.26
N LEU A 86 11.16 -17.39 -12.36
CA LEU A 86 10.15 -16.70 -11.55
C LEU A 86 10.77 -15.66 -10.60
N ILE A 87 11.95 -15.96 -10.04
CA ILE A 87 12.72 -15.00 -9.22
C ILE A 87 13.21 -13.85 -10.09
N ALA A 88 13.73 -14.15 -11.28
CA ALA A 88 14.18 -13.13 -12.23
C ALA A 88 13.04 -12.22 -12.69
N ASP A 89 11.86 -12.77 -12.99
CA ASP A 89 10.64 -12.00 -13.28
C ASP A 89 10.34 -11.01 -12.15
N PHE A 90 10.38 -11.48 -10.89
CA PHE A 90 10.14 -10.62 -9.74
C PHE A 90 11.09 -9.41 -9.69
N PHE A 91 12.39 -9.67 -9.83
CA PHE A 91 13.38 -8.60 -9.74
C PHE A 91 13.45 -7.72 -11.00
N HIS A 92 13.19 -8.27 -12.19
CA HIS A 92 13.18 -7.53 -13.45
C HIS A 92 12.16 -6.40 -13.43
N ASN A 93 10.95 -6.66 -12.93
CA ASN A 93 9.90 -5.66 -12.79
C ASN A 93 10.25 -4.53 -11.79
N LEU A 94 11.20 -4.75 -10.89
CA LEU A 94 11.65 -3.74 -9.92
C LEU A 94 12.81 -2.89 -10.44
N GLU A 95 13.33 -3.18 -11.65
CA GLU A 95 14.38 -2.36 -12.26
C GLU A 95 13.95 -0.89 -12.36
N GLY A 96 14.80 0.01 -11.89
CA GLY A 96 14.52 1.46 -11.82
C GLY A 96 13.92 1.92 -10.50
N GLN A 97 13.45 1.01 -9.63
CA GLN A 97 13.16 1.33 -8.23
C GLN A 97 14.45 1.27 -7.41
N ASN A 98 14.63 2.24 -6.51
CA ASN A 98 15.77 2.26 -5.59
C ASN A 98 15.33 1.95 -4.16
N TYR A 99 16.18 1.25 -3.40
CA TYR A 99 16.01 0.96 -1.98
C TYR A 99 17.33 1.20 -1.26
N ASP A 100 17.25 1.72 -0.04
CA ASP A 100 18.41 1.91 0.83
C ASP A 100 18.85 0.56 1.42
N SER A 101 17.90 -0.34 1.70
CA SER A 101 18.14 -1.64 2.32
C SER A 101 17.15 -2.71 1.87
N ILE A 102 17.63 -3.93 1.71
CA ILE A 102 16.84 -5.12 1.41
C ILE A 102 16.91 -6.06 2.61
N ILE A 103 15.75 -6.44 3.14
CA ILE A 103 15.63 -7.38 4.26
C ILE A 103 15.04 -8.67 3.71
N LEU A 104 15.72 -9.80 3.89
CA LEU A 104 15.27 -11.10 3.39
C LEU A 104 14.96 -12.03 4.55
N LEU A 105 13.69 -12.34 4.72
CA LEU A 105 13.17 -13.33 5.66
C LEU A 105 13.22 -14.71 5.02
N GLY A 106 13.74 -15.71 5.71
CA GLY A 106 13.75 -17.10 5.22
C GLY A 106 13.50 -18.13 6.32
N PRO A 107 13.14 -19.37 5.95
CA PRO A 107 13.06 -20.50 6.88
C PRO A 107 14.42 -20.86 7.49
N ASN A 108 14.39 -21.62 8.58
CA ASN A 108 15.53 -22.37 9.09
C ASN A 108 15.35 -23.86 8.78
N HIS A 109 15.82 -24.30 7.61
CA HIS A 109 15.61 -25.68 7.14
C HIS A 109 16.29 -26.73 8.03
N PHE A 110 17.38 -26.33 8.69
CA PHE A 110 18.22 -27.25 9.46
C PHE A 110 17.92 -27.24 10.96
N LEU A 111 16.95 -26.44 11.42
CA LEU A 111 16.65 -26.19 12.83
C LEU A 111 17.91 -25.87 13.65
N SER A 112 18.82 -25.12 13.04
CA SER A 112 20.15 -24.84 13.58
C SER A 112 20.19 -23.48 14.28
N GLY A 113 21.23 -23.30 15.10
CA GLY A 113 21.45 -22.08 15.89
C GLY A 113 20.72 -22.05 17.23
N GLN A 114 21.01 -21.03 18.03
CA GLN A 114 20.50 -20.86 19.39
C GLN A 114 19.24 -20.00 19.44
N SER A 115 19.26 -18.82 18.81
CA SER A 115 18.12 -17.88 18.84
C SER A 115 16.99 -18.33 17.91
N ASP A 116 15.76 -17.87 18.18
CA ASP A 116 14.60 -18.16 17.34
C ASP A 116 14.59 -17.34 16.03
N ILE A 117 15.14 -16.13 16.11
CA ILE A 117 15.37 -15.23 14.97
C ILE A 117 16.88 -15.06 14.84
N ILE A 118 17.42 -15.37 13.67
CA ILE A 118 18.86 -15.41 13.42
C ILE A 118 19.21 -14.42 12.30
N THR A 119 20.30 -13.68 12.46
CA THR A 119 20.81 -12.72 11.47
C THR A 119 22.33 -12.83 11.33
N SER A 120 22.92 -11.96 10.51
CA SER A 120 24.33 -11.91 10.19
C SER A 120 24.84 -10.46 10.19
N ALA A 121 26.11 -10.30 10.56
CA ALA A 121 26.87 -9.06 10.47
C ALA A 121 27.94 -9.11 9.36
N TYR A 122 27.85 -10.08 8.45
CA TYR A 122 28.84 -10.31 7.40
C TYR A 122 28.29 -9.86 6.05
N ASP A 123 29.18 -9.33 5.23
CA ASP A 123 28.90 -9.01 3.83
C ASP A 123 28.77 -10.30 3.00
N TRP A 124 28.19 -10.19 1.80
CA TRP A 124 28.06 -11.31 0.87
C TRP A 124 28.86 -11.08 -0.40
N GLN A 125 29.78 -12.00 -0.71
CA GLN A 125 30.41 -12.09 -2.02
C GLN A 125 29.41 -12.69 -3.02
N THR A 126 29.15 -11.97 -4.11
CA THR A 126 28.29 -12.41 -5.22
C THR A 126 29.04 -12.31 -6.56
N PRO A 127 28.53 -12.92 -7.65
CA PRO A 127 29.06 -12.73 -9.00
C PRO A 127 29.01 -11.27 -9.51
N TYR A 128 28.25 -10.41 -8.84
CA TYR A 128 28.05 -9.00 -9.18
C TYR A 128 28.79 -8.05 -8.22
N GLY A 129 29.61 -8.58 -7.32
CA GLY A 129 30.37 -7.82 -6.32
C GLY A 129 29.86 -8.05 -4.89
N ILE A 130 30.35 -7.24 -3.95
CA ILE A 130 29.99 -7.33 -2.54
C ILE A 130 28.60 -6.73 -2.32
N LEU A 131 27.71 -7.50 -1.70
CA LEU A 131 26.46 -7.02 -1.12
C LEU A 131 26.73 -6.72 0.36
N GLU A 132 26.74 -5.43 0.70
CA GLU A 132 27.12 -4.94 2.01
C GLU A 132 25.98 -5.12 3.03
N HIS A 133 26.33 -5.49 4.26
CA HIS A 133 25.35 -5.58 5.33
C HIS A 133 24.85 -4.21 5.81
N ASP A 134 23.66 -4.19 6.41
CA ASP A 134 23.07 -2.97 6.99
C ASP A 134 23.28 -2.89 8.50
N ASP A 135 24.35 -2.19 8.91
CA ASP A 135 24.68 -1.93 10.31
C ASP A 135 23.54 -1.27 11.11
N ASP A 136 22.83 -0.31 10.52
CA ASP A 136 21.79 0.44 11.23
C ASP A 136 20.58 -0.45 11.49
N THR A 137 20.15 -1.21 10.48
CA THR A 137 19.06 -2.18 10.63
C THR A 137 19.45 -3.29 11.61
N LEU A 138 20.68 -3.79 11.54
CA LEU A 138 21.19 -4.80 12.47
C LEU A 138 21.17 -4.27 13.91
N HIS A 139 21.58 -3.01 14.12
CA HIS A 139 21.53 -2.38 15.43
C HIS A 139 20.10 -2.33 16.00
N ASP A 140 19.14 -1.88 15.20
CA ASP A 140 17.73 -1.80 15.64
C ASP A 140 17.15 -3.17 15.97
N LEU A 141 17.48 -4.19 15.17
CA LEU A 141 17.06 -5.56 15.42
C LEU A 141 17.62 -6.13 16.72
N LEU A 142 18.91 -5.89 17.01
CA LEU A 142 19.59 -6.46 18.19
C LEU A 142 19.30 -5.72 19.49
N PHE A 143 19.09 -4.40 19.43
CA PHE A 143 19.10 -3.56 20.63
C PHE A 143 17.81 -2.76 20.85
N VAL A 144 16.95 -2.61 19.83
CA VAL A 144 15.72 -1.80 19.91
C VAL A 144 14.45 -2.65 19.86
N SER A 145 14.47 -3.76 19.10
CA SER A 145 13.28 -4.60 18.83
C SER A 145 12.66 -5.25 20.07
N GLY A 146 13.46 -5.50 21.11
CA GLY A 146 13.06 -6.31 22.27
C GLY A 146 12.99 -7.83 22.00
N LEU A 147 13.30 -8.26 20.78
CA LEU A 147 13.34 -9.66 20.35
C LEU A 147 14.69 -10.32 20.68
N ASP A 148 14.68 -11.65 20.86
CA ASP A 148 15.89 -12.47 20.92
C ASP A 148 16.40 -12.74 19.49
N VAL A 149 17.11 -11.76 18.94
CA VAL A 149 17.78 -11.86 17.63
C VAL A 149 19.25 -12.23 17.84
N GLY A 150 19.66 -13.38 17.31
CA GLY A 150 21.03 -13.88 17.41
C GLY A 150 21.85 -13.63 16.15
N VAL A 151 23.09 -13.16 16.28
CA VAL A 151 24.05 -13.11 15.15
C VAL A 151 24.77 -14.46 15.05
N GLU A 152 24.42 -15.28 14.06
CA GLU A 152 24.93 -16.66 13.92
C GLU A 152 25.40 -16.97 12.50
N GLU A 153 26.63 -16.55 12.19
CA GLU A 153 27.19 -16.57 10.83
C GLU A 153 27.21 -17.94 10.15
N SER A 154 27.51 -19.01 10.91
CA SER A 154 27.53 -20.36 10.35
C SER A 154 26.14 -20.87 9.94
N VAL A 155 25.09 -20.39 10.63
CA VAL A 155 23.70 -20.74 10.29
C VAL A 155 23.31 -20.00 9.02
N VAL A 156 23.60 -18.71 8.95
CA VAL A 156 23.27 -17.86 7.80
C VAL A 156 24.00 -18.31 6.53
N GLN A 157 25.29 -18.64 6.61
CA GLN A 157 26.04 -19.19 5.47
C GLN A 157 25.48 -20.53 4.97
N GLY A 158 24.94 -21.35 5.88
CA GLY A 158 24.41 -22.67 5.56
C GLY A 158 22.99 -22.65 4.99
N GLU A 159 22.27 -21.53 5.10
CA GLU A 159 20.88 -21.45 4.68
C GLU A 159 20.76 -21.07 3.20
N HIS A 160 20.20 -22.00 2.42
CA HIS A 160 20.05 -21.85 0.98
C HIS A 160 18.92 -20.89 0.61
N ALA A 161 17.90 -20.75 1.47
CA ALA A 161 16.89 -19.72 1.31
C ALA A 161 17.46 -18.28 1.30
N ILE A 162 18.65 -18.08 1.85
CA ILE A 162 19.35 -16.79 1.81
C ILE A 162 20.38 -16.77 0.67
N SER A 163 21.28 -17.76 0.63
CA SER A 163 22.42 -17.75 -0.30
C SER A 163 22.04 -17.84 -1.78
N SER A 164 20.86 -18.37 -2.12
CA SER A 164 20.30 -18.38 -3.48
C SER A 164 19.92 -16.99 -3.99
N GLU A 165 19.52 -16.08 -3.10
CA GLU A 165 18.85 -14.82 -3.48
C GLU A 165 19.80 -13.61 -3.56
N VAL A 166 20.92 -13.64 -2.82
CA VAL A 166 21.80 -12.47 -2.68
C VAL A 166 22.36 -11.96 -4.01
N ALA A 167 22.54 -12.84 -5.00
CA ALA A 167 23.03 -12.45 -6.32
C ALA A 167 21.94 -11.78 -7.17
N PHE A 168 20.68 -12.22 -7.09
CA PHE A 168 19.55 -11.51 -7.68
C PHE A 168 19.44 -10.10 -7.08
N ILE A 169 19.49 -10.01 -5.74
CA ILE A 169 19.44 -8.73 -5.01
C ILE A 169 20.55 -7.79 -5.45
N LYS A 170 21.81 -8.26 -5.48
CA LYS A 170 22.96 -7.41 -5.84
C LYS A 170 22.93 -6.94 -7.29
N LYS A 171 22.43 -7.77 -8.21
CA LYS A 171 22.27 -7.40 -9.63
C LYS A 171 21.27 -6.26 -9.79
N THR A 172 20.10 -6.35 -9.15
CA THR A 172 18.99 -5.40 -9.30
C THR A 172 19.21 -4.12 -8.50
N PHE A 173 19.70 -4.25 -7.26
CA PHE A 173 19.90 -3.14 -6.34
C PHE A 173 21.37 -3.02 -5.94
N PRO A 174 22.25 -2.59 -6.87
CA PRO A 174 23.70 -2.63 -6.66
C PRO A 174 24.20 -1.76 -5.51
N GLN A 175 23.40 -0.79 -5.04
CA GLN A 175 23.74 0.12 -3.94
C GLN A 175 22.99 -0.17 -2.64
N ALA A 176 22.01 -1.08 -2.65
CA ALA A 176 21.25 -1.38 -1.44
C ALA A 176 22.10 -2.18 -0.46
N LYS A 177 21.94 -1.88 0.83
CA LYS A 177 22.46 -2.72 1.91
C LYS A 177 21.55 -3.94 2.13
N PHE A 178 22.01 -4.91 2.91
CA PHE A 178 21.32 -6.18 3.08
C PHE A 178 21.24 -6.64 4.54
N THR A 179 20.11 -7.24 4.92
CA THR A 179 19.96 -7.93 6.21
C THR A 179 19.20 -9.24 6.04
N PRO A 180 19.85 -10.40 6.21
CA PRO A 180 19.15 -11.67 6.24
C PRO A 180 18.54 -11.93 7.63
N LEU A 181 17.34 -12.48 7.65
CA LEU A 181 16.67 -12.95 8.86
C LEU A 181 16.14 -14.36 8.65
N ILE A 182 16.68 -15.30 9.42
CA ILE A 182 16.26 -16.70 9.43
C ILE A 182 15.31 -16.89 10.61
N LEU A 183 14.07 -17.27 10.33
CA LEU A 183 13.05 -17.50 11.33
C LEU A 183 12.87 -19.01 11.55
N LYS A 184 13.05 -19.47 12.78
CA LYS A 184 12.75 -20.85 13.14
C LYS A 184 11.23 -21.12 13.12
N PRO A 185 10.80 -22.37 12.89
CA PRO A 185 9.38 -22.73 12.95
C PRO A 185 8.71 -22.46 14.31
N GLY A 186 9.50 -22.32 15.38
CA GLY A 186 9.01 -21.99 16.73
C GLY A 186 8.62 -20.52 16.95
N VAL A 187 8.99 -19.62 16.03
CA VAL A 187 8.61 -18.20 16.10
C VAL A 187 7.09 -18.09 16.05
N ASN A 188 6.49 -17.63 17.15
CA ASN A 188 5.05 -17.52 17.28
C ASN A 188 4.51 -16.20 16.68
N GLN A 189 3.18 -16.10 16.59
CA GLN A 189 2.51 -14.92 16.02
C GLN A 189 2.90 -13.61 16.72
N GLN A 190 3.07 -13.61 18.05
CA GLN A 190 3.44 -12.41 18.79
C GLN A 190 4.85 -11.94 18.41
N GLN A 191 5.82 -12.85 18.34
CA GLN A 191 7.18 -12.55 17.89
C GLN A 191 7.18 -12.07 16.42
N ALA A 192 6.35 -12.68 15.56
CA ALA A 192 6.20 -12.26 14.17
C ALA A 192 5.62 -10.84 14.04
N VAL A 193 4.67 -10.45 14.91
CA VAL A 193 4.13 -9.09 15.02
C VAL A 193 5.19 -8.10 15.49
N GLU A 194 5.91 -8.42 16.57
CA GLU A 194 6.98 -7.56 17.12
C GLU A 194 8.09 -7.32 16.09
N LEU A 195 8.44 -8.34 15.30
CA LEU A 195 9.39 -8.20 14.20
C LEU A 195 8.82 -7.28 13.11
N ALA A 196 7.57 -7.49 12.69
CA ALA A 196 6.92 -6.65 11.70
C ALA A 196 6.82 -5.17 12.11
N GLU A 197 6.52 -4.90 13.38
CA GLU A 197 6.50 -3.55 13.95
C GLU A 197 7.89 -2.91 13.96
N THR A 198 8.93 -3.70 14.26
CA THR A 198 10.33 -3.24 14.19
C THR A 198 10.69 -2.88 12.75
N LEU A 199 10.42 -3.75 11.78
CA LEU A 199 10.65 -3.48 10.36
C LEU A 199 9.85 -2.25 9.89
N PHE A 200 8.61 -2.09 10.36
CA PHE A 200 7.78 -0.94 10.05
C PHE A 200 8.39 0.36 10.57
N LYS A 201 8.93 0.38 11.80
CA LYS A 201 9.64 1.55 12.35
C LYS A 201 10.87 1.90 11.51
N ILE A 202 11.70 0.92 11.17
CA ILE A 202 12.87 1.10 10.30
C ILE A 202 12.45 1.69 8.93
N SER A 203 11.31 1.24 8.38
CA SER A 203 10.79 1.74 7.10
C SER A 203 10.29 3.19 7.12
N GLN A 204 10.23 3.83 8.30
CA GLN A 204 9.90 5.26 8.40
C GLN A 204 11.14 6.13 8.15
N ASP A 205 12.32 5.65 8.52
CA ASP A 205 13.56 6.43 8.44
C ASP A 205 14.29 6.23 7.11
N LYS A 206 14.11 5.07 6.46
CA LYS A 206 14.72 4.76 5.17
C LYS A 206 13.83 3.88 4.29
N LYS A 207 14.08 3.88 2.98
CA LYS A 207 13.32 3.10 2.01
C LYS A 207 13.84 1.66 1.98
N ILE A 208 13.13 0.76 2.68
CA ILE A 208 13.43 -0.67 2.70
C ILE A 208 12.52 -1.49 1.77
N LEU A 209 13.01 -2.64 1.31
CA LEU A 209 12.21 -3.71 0.70
C LEU A 209 12.29 -4.96 1.58
N VAL A 210 11.15 -5.47 2.03
CA VAL A 210 11.09 -6.71 2.83
C VAL A 210 10.68 -7.88 1.95
N LEU A 211 11.55 -8.86 1.77
CA LEU A 211 11.31 -10.05 0.96
C LEU A 211 11.13 -11.27 1.86
N VAL A 212 10.22 -12.17 1.50
CA VAL A 212 10.17 -13.53 2.02
C VAL A 212 10.69 -14.48 0.94
N SER A 213 11.70 -15.24 1.30
CA SER A 213 12.21 -16.38 0.56
C SER A 213 11.55 -17.66 1.09
N ALA A 214 10.59 -18.21 0.36
CA ALA A 214 9.87 -19.41 0.78
C ALA A 214 9.30 -20.19 -0.40
N ASP A 215 9.48 -21.51 -0.38
CA ASP A 215 8.72 -22.39 -1.25
C ASP A 215 7.42 -22.83 -0.54
N PHE A 216 6.44 -23.20 -1.36
CA PHE A 216 5.15 -23.71 -0.92
C PHE A 216 5.12 -25.23 -1.10
N SER A 217 4.00 -25.84 -0.73
CA SER A 217 3.73 -27.29 -0.71
C SER A 217 4.74 -28.24 -1.39
N HIS A 218 5.21 -29.21 -0.60
CA HIS A 218 6.20 -30.21 -1.01
C HIS A 218 5.60 -31.61 -1.06
N TYR A 219 6.23 -32.51 -1.80
CA TYR A 219 5.94 -33.96 -1.80
C TYR A 219 4.52 -34.32 -2.24
N LYS A 220 3.91 -33.47 -3.08
CA LYS A 220 2.55 -33.63 -3.61
C LYS A 220 2.56 -33.72 -5.13
N THR A 221 1.48 -34.22 -5.73
CA THR A 221 1.30 -34.10 -7.18
C THR A 221 1.07 -32.64 -7.58
N SER A 222 1.35 -32.28 -8.84
CA SER A 222 1.07 -30.93 -9.35
C SER A 222 -0.37 -30.47 -9.09
N GLN A 223 -1.35 -31.38 -9.21
CA GLN A 223 -2.75 -31.03 -9.01
C GLN A 223 -3.08 -30.76 -7.53
N GLU A 224 -2.45 -31.47 -6.61
CA GLU A 224 -2.62 -31.25 -5.17
C GLU A 224 -1.93 -29.95 -4.75
N ALA A 225 -0.71 -29.70 -5.22
CA ALA A 225 0.02 -28.46 -4.98
C ALA A 225 -0.81 -27.24 -5.42
N GLN A 226 -1.33 -27.23 -6.65
CA GLN A 226 -2.19 -26.14 -7.15
C GLN A 226 -3.45 -25.92 -6.31
N ARG A 227 -4.04 -26.97 -5.71
CA ARG A 227 -5.21 -26.83 -4.82
C ARG A 227 -4.85 -26.18 -3.50
N ASP A 228 -3.66 -26.46 -2.98
CA ASP A 228 -3.17 -25.85 -1.74
C ASP A 228 -2.67 -24.43 -1.98
N ASP A 229 -2.11 -24.14 -3.16
CA ASP A 229 -1.73 -22.79 -3.59
C ASP A 229 -2.94 -21.86 -3.64
N VAL A 230 -4.08 -22.32 -4.19
CA VAL A 230 -5.33 -21.52 -4.20
C VAL A 230 -5.71 -21.07 -2.80
N ARG A 231 -5.53 -21.92 -1.78
CA ARG A 231 -5.82 -21.56 -0.38
C ARG A 231 -4.75 -20.62 0.18
N SER A 232 -3.48 -20.90 -0.09
CA SER A 232 -2.35 -20.12 0.40
C SER A 232 -2.36 -18.70 -0.17
N ILE A 233 -2.54 -18.56 -1.48
CA ILE A 233 -2.68 -17.27 -2.19
C ILE A 233 -3.91 -16.52 -1.68
N ALA A 234 -5.04 -17.20 -1.46
CA ALA A 234 -6.22 -16.56 -0.89
C ALA A 234 -5.98 -16.06 0.54
N ALA A 235 -5.26 -16.82 1.38
CA ALA A 235 -4.92 -16.38 2.74
C ALA A 235 -3.99 -15.17 2.72
N ILE A 236 -2.98 -15.16 1.84
CA ILE A 236 -2.03 -14.05 1.66
C ILE A 236 -2.74 -12.80 1.12
N THR A 237 -3.46 -12.94 0.01
CA THR A 237 -4.18 -11.83 -0.66
C THR A 237 -5.19 -11.15 0.28
N ASN A 238 -5.88 -11.94 1.10
CA ASN A 238 -6.90 -11.42 2.01
C ASN A 238 -6.36 -11.08 3.41
N PHE A 239 -5.05 -11.23 3.65
CA PHE A 239 -4.43 -11.00 4.95
C PHE A 239 -5.13 -11.82 6.06
N ASP A 240 -5.48 -13.06 5.77
CA ASP A 240 -6.12 -13.98 6.71
C ASP A 240 -5.08 -14.53 7.70
N PHE A 241 -4.70 -13.70 8.66
CA PHE A 241 -3.73 -14.03 9.71
C PHE A 241 -4.09 -15.31 10.48
N SER A 242 -5.37 -15.68 10.55
CA SER A 242 -5.81 -16.88 11.28
C SER A 242 -5.37 -18.18 10.62
N SER A 243 -5.19 -18.16 9.30
CA SER A 243 -4.85 -19.34 8.50
C SER A 243 -3.35 -19.46 8.19
N ILE A 244 -2.56 -18.39 8.34
CA ILE A 244 -1.16 -18.35 7.84
C ILE A 244 -0.26 -19.43 8.44
N TYR A 245 -0.41 -19.76 9.73
CA TYR A 245 0.39 -20.82 10.35
C TYR A 245 -0.01 -22.24 9.90
N ASP A 246 -1.15 -22.38 9.23
CA ASP A 246 -1.69 -23.66 8.77
C ASP A 246 -1.51 -23.89 7.26
N ILE A 247 -1.03 -22.90 6.50
CA ILE A 247 -0.74 -23.07 5.07
C ILE A 247 0.55 -23.87 4.87
N ASP A 248 0.64 -24.58 3.75
CA ASP A 248 1.77 -25.44 3.42
C ASP A 248 2.88 -24.62 2.72
N VAL A 249 3.78 -24.08 3.54
CA VAL A 249 4.90 -23.20 3.15
C VAL A 249 6.09 -23.43 4.08
N ASP A 250 7.31 -23.23 3.60
CA ASP A 250 8.54 -23.46 4.40
C ASP A 250 8.62 -22.61 5.67
N SER A 251 8.11 -21.37 5.60
CA SER A 251 8.23 -20.41 6.69
C SER A 251 6.93 -19.63 6.92
N PRO A 252 5.92 -20.25 7.57
CA PRO A 252 4.74 -19.53 8.03
C PRO A 252 5.03 -18.27 8.85
N PRO A 253 6.03 -18.23 9.79
CA PRO A 253 6.32 -17.01 10.52
C PRO A 253 6.86 -15.88 9.61
N SER A 254 7.62 -16.20 8.56
CA SER A 254 8.09 -15.18 7.61
C SER A 254 6.94 -14.58 6.80
N ILE A 255 6.01 -15.41 6.31
CA ILE A 255 4.79 -14.95 5.64
C ILE A 255 3.94 -14.09 6.58
N TYR A 256 3.78 -14.50 7.85
CA TYR A 256 3.03 -13.73 8.83
C TYR A 256 3.67 -12.37 9.09
N THR A 257 4.98 -12.32 9.32
CA THR A 257 5.73 -11.06 9.50
C THR A 257 5.58 -10.16 8.29
N LEU A 258 5.71 -10.70 7.07
CA LEU A 258 5.53 -9.94 5.83
C LEU A 258 4.13 -9.31 5.75
N LEU A 259 3.08 -10.10 5.96
CA LEU A 259 1.70 -9.62 5.90
C LEU A 259 1.41 -8.58 6.99
N LYS A 260 1.97 -8.76 8.20
CA LYS A 260 1.80 -7.79 9.27
C LYS A 260 2.51 -6.48 8.96
N PHE A 261 3.75 -6.54 8.46
CA PHE A 261 4.51 -5.37 8.00
C PHE A 261 3.76 -4.65 6.87
N SER A 262 3.19 -5.42 5.95
CA SER A 262 2.38 -4.92 4.84
C SER A 262 1.12 -4.22 5.32
N GLN A 263 0.40 -4.81 6.29
CA GLN A 263 -0.78 -4.21 6.91
C GLN A 263 -0.45 -2.89 7.62
N LEU A 264 0.69 -2.81 8.32
CA LEU A 264 1.14 -1.59 8.99
C LEU A 264 1.52 -0.49 7.98
N ASN A 265 2.14 -0.86 6.86
CA ASN A 265 2.31 0.04 5.72
C ASN A 265 0.99 0.31 4.99
N GLY A 266 -0.07 -0.40 5.35
CA GLY A 266 -1.35 -0.35 4.70
C GLY A 266 -1.31 -0.77 3.25
N ALA A 267 -0.39 -1.62 2.82
CA ALA A 267 -0.23 -2.03 1.42
C ALA A 267 -0.98 -3.34 1.12
N GLY A 268 -1.25 -3.63 -0.16
CA GLY A 268 -1.95 -4.83 -0.61
C GLY A 268 -1.05 -5.81 -1.37
N PHE A 269 -1.37 -7.10 -1.36
CA PHE A 269 -0.65 -8.13 -2.11
C PHE A 269 -1.19 -8.27 -3.54
N GLU A 270 -0.29 -8.27 -4.52
CA GLU A 270 -0.58 -8.54 -5.93
C GLU A 270 0.25 -9.76 -6.37
N LEU A 271 -0.44 -10.84 -6.77
CA LEU A 271 0.19 -12.04 -7.31
C LEU A 271 0.89 -11.72 -8.63
N LEU A 272 2.17 -12.09 -8.74
CA LEU A 272 2.91 -12.06 -10.01
C LEU A 272 2.76 -13.40 -10.73
N ASP A 273 3.07 -14.50 -10.03
CA ASP A 273 3.00 -15.83 -10.62
C ASP A 273 2.76 -16.94 -9.58
N ASN A 274 2.26 -18.07 -10.08
CA ASN A 274 2.18 -19.34 -9.34
C ASN A 274 2.46 -20.52 -10.27
N SER A 275 3.40 -21.37 -9.86
CA SER A 275 3.81 -22.56 -10.61
C SER A 275 4.30 -23.65 -9.65
N ASN A 276 4.79 -24.75 -10.20
CA ASN A 276 5.46 -25.81 -9.43
C ASN A 276 6.50 -26.53 -10.29
N SER A 277 7.34 -27.34 -9.64
CA SER A 277 8.45 -28.02 -10.31
C SER A 277 8.04 -28.94 -11.46
N ALA A 278 6.83 -29.53 -11.45
CA ALA A 278 6.33 -30.32 -12.58
C ALA A 278 5.96 -29.46 -13.78
N LEU A 279 5.34 -28.31 -13.56
CA LEU A 279 4.97 -27.38 -14.62
C LEU A 279 6.21 -26.75 -15.25
N LEU A 280 7.15 -26.25 -14.42
CA LEU A 280 8.38 -25.62 -14.90
C LEU A 280 9.29 -26.59 -15.67
N SER A 281 9.39 -27.84 -15.21
CA SER A 281 10.20 -28.85 -15.90
C SER A 281 9.49 -29.53 -17.09
N GLY A 282 8.21 -29.22 -17.34
CA GLY A 282 7.39 -29.88 -18.36
C GLY A 282 7.11 -31.37 -18.06
N ARG A 283 7.20 -31.78 -16.79
CA ARG A 283 7.05 -33.16 -16.30
C ARG A 283 5.77 -33.33 -15.49
N ALA A 284 4.63 -33.30 -16.17
CA ALA A 284 3.31 -33.46 -15.53
C ALA A 284 3.10 -34.83 -14.84
N ASP A 285 3.99 -35.81 -15.10
CA ASP A 285 3.98 -37.15 -14.49
C ASP A 285 4.63 -37.21 -13.11
N LEU A 286 5.24 -36.13 -12.61
CA LEU A 286 5.85 -36.11 -11.29
C LEU A 286 4.80 -36.31 -10.19
N THR A 287 5.04 -37.31 -9.35
CA THR A 287 4.20 -37.61 -8.18
C THR A 287 4.59 -36.80 -6.93
N SER A 288 5.61 -35.96 -7.04
CA SER A 288 6.17 -35.16 -5.96
C SER A 288 6.75 -33.87 -6.54
N THR A 289 6.18 -32.73 -6.16
CA THR A 289 6.58 -31.39 -6.60
C THR A 289 6.93 -30.50 -5.42
N THR A 290 7.54 -29.35 -5.74
CA THR A 290 7.63 -28.17 -4.87
C THR A 290 6.85 -27.06 -5.55
N SER A 291 6.07 -26.31 -4.78
CA SER A 291 5.24 -25.21 -5.30
C SER A 291 5.89 -23.85 -5.11
N TYR A 292 5.56 -22.90 -5.99
CA TYR A 292 6.13 -21.56 -6.02
C TYR A 292 5.03 -20.52 -6.16
N VAL A 293 5.12 -19.46 -5.36
CA VAL A 293 4.27 -18.28 -5.45
C VAL A 293 5.18 -17.06 -5.44
N THR A 294 5.03 -16.19 -6.42
CA THR A 294 5.70 -14.89 -6.45
C THR A 294 4.68 -13.78 -6.44
N GLY A 295 4.99 -12.67 -5.77
CA GLY A 295 4.12 -11.52 -5.77
C GLY A 295 4.66 -10.36 -4.96
N TYR A 296 4.08 -9.20 -5.21
CA TYR A 296 4.48 -7.95 -4.61
C TYR A 296 3.49 -7.54 -3.53
N VAL A 297 3.99 -6.83 -2.54
CA VAL A 297 3.17 -5.98 -1.70
C VAL A 297 3.36 -4.56 -2.15
N VAL A 298 2.29 -3.95 -2.65
CA VAL A 298 2.30 -2.62 -3.25
C VAL A 298 1.47 -1.64 -2.42
N TRP A 299 2.09 -0.49 -2.15
CA TRP A 299 1.38 0.71 -1.74
C TRP A 299 0.97 1.49 -2.99
N GLN A 300 -0.25 1.98 -2.99
CA GLN A 300 -0.80 2.84 -4.03
C GLN A 300 -1.46 4.02 -3.33
N ASP A 301 -1.03 5.24 -3.67
CA ASP A 301 -1.69 6.43 -3.17
C ASP A 301 -3.14 6.45 -3.64
N ILE A 302 -4.02 7.00 -2.81
CA ILE A 302 -5.43 7.13 -3.14
C ILE A 302 -5.70 8.57 -3.54
N ASN A 303 -6.21 8.76 -4.75
CA ASN A 303 -6.54 10.06 -5.30
C ASN A 303 -8.06 10.25 -5.25
N LEU A 304 -8.52 11.27 -4.54
CA LEU A 304 -9.94 11.60 -4.43
C LEU A 304 -10.15 13.01 -4.98
N LEU A 305 -11.27 13.24 -5.65
CA LEU A 305 -11.70 14.55 -6.09
C LEU A 305 -13.03 14.90 -5.43
N PHE A 306 -13.11 16.05 -4.79
CA PHE A 306 -14.37 16.59 -4.29
C PHE A 306 -14.69 17.92 -4.97
N VAL A 307 -15.95 18.07 -5.37
CA VAL A 307 -16.47 19.31 -5.94
C VAL A 307 -17.65 19.82 -5.09
N GLY A 308 -18.04 21.06 -5.37
CA GLY A 308 -19.13 21.76 -4.67
C GLY A 308 -20.54 21.24 -4.98
N ASP A 309 -21.51 22.12 -4.82
CA ASP A 309 -22.94 21.81 -4.90
C ASP A 309 -23.40 21.50 -6.34
N ILE A 310 -24.17 20.43 -6.50
CA ILE A 310 -24.79 20.00 -7.76
C ILE A 310 -26.32 20.02 -7.62
N MET A 311 -26.97 20.88 -8.41
CA MET A 311 -28.42 20.95 -8.59
C MET A 311 -28.75 20.82 -10.07
N LEU A 312 -29.46 19.75 -10.45
CA LEU A 312 -29.71 19.35 -11.85
C LEU A 312 -31.11 19.71 -12.37
N ASP A 313 -31.85 20.55 -11.64
CA ASP A 313 -33.21 20.95 -11.98
C ASP A 313 -33.24 22.40 -12.53
N ARG A 314 -34.43 23.00 -12.65
CA ARG A 314 -34.65 24.41 -13.02
C ARG A 314 -33.88 24.82 -14.30
N GLY A 315 -33.03 25.84 -14.19
CA GLY A 315 -32.24 26.37 -15.30
C GLY A 315 -31.20 25.37 -15.81
N VAL A 316 -30.67 24.51 -14.93
CA VAL A 316 -29.72 23.46 -15.33
C VAL A 316 -30.41 22.40 -16.17
N LYS A 317 -31.59 21.93 -15.76
CA LYS A 317 -32.42 21.01 -16.58
C LYS A 317 -32.72 21.58 -17.95
N THR A 318 -33.18 22.84 -17.99
CA THR A 318 -33.48 23.54 -19.24
C THR A 318 -32.24 23.64 -20.15
N LEU A 319 -31.06 23.89 -19.57
CA LEU A 319 -29.80 23.94 -20.29
C LEU A 319 -29.43 22.58 -20.88
N ILE A 320 -29.55 21.51 -20.10
CA ILE A 320 -29.27 20.13 -20.55
C ILE A 320 -30.18 19.75 -21.71
N GLU A 321 -31.48 20.05 -21.62
CA GLU A 321 -32.45 19.80 -22.70
C GLU A 321 -32.12 20.57 -23.99
N GLN A 322 -31.53 21.77 -23.87
CA GLN A 322 -31.22 22.63 -25.01
C GLN A 322 -29.85 22.35 -25.65
N LYS A 323 -28.84 22.02 -24.84
CA LYS A 323 -27.42 21.97 -25.27
C LYS A 323 -26.74 20.62 -25.03
N GLY A 324 -27.38 19.68 -24.35
CA GLY A 324 -26.76 18.44 -23.88
C GLY A 324 -26.05 18.64 -22.54
N PHE A 325 -25.79 17.53 -21.84
CA PHE A 325 -25.14 17.53 -20.53
C PHE A 325 -23.65 17.92 -20.64
N GLU A 326 -23.03 17.48 -21.73
CA GLU A 326 -21.61 17.59 -22.06
C GLU A 326 -21.18 19.06 -22.18
N TYR A 327 -22.11 19.92 -22.61
CA TYR A 327 -21.88 21.36 -22.68
C TYR A 327 -21.44 21.96 -21.34
N ILE A 328 -21.92 21.43 -20.21
CA ILE A 328 -21.62 21.94 -18.88
C ILE A 328 -20.14 21.71 -18.52
N LEU A 329 -19.59 20.55 -18.90
CA LEU A 329 -18.27 20.06 -18.45
C LEU A 329 -17.19 20.05 -19.55
N ASP A 330 -17.50 20.51 -20.76
CA ASP A 330 -16.64 20.42 -21.95
C ASP A 330 -15.20 20.92 -21.74
N ASP A 331 -15.02 22.04 -21.01
CA ASP A 331 -13.71 22.60 -20.71
C ASP A 331 -12.90 21.69 -19.76
N LEU A 332 -13.54 21.20 -18.69
CA LEU A 332 -12.90 20.29 -17.71
C LEU A 332 -12.48 18.98 -18.39
N VAL A 333 -13.33 18.43 -19.25
CA VAL A 333 -13.03 17.22 -20.03
C VAL A 333 -11.85 17.45 -20.98
N SER A 334 -11.84 18.58 -21.68
CA SER A 334 -10.75 18.94 -22.60
C SER A 334 -9.41 19.10 -21.89
N ASN A 335 -9.42 19.44 -20.60
CA ASN A 335 -8.24 19.53 -19.74
C ASN A 335 -7.92 18.22 -19.00
N ASN A 336 -8.59 17.10 -19.32
CA ASN A 336 -8.41 15.80 -18.66
C ASN A 336 -8.64 15.85 -17.13
N PHE A 337 -9.52 16.74 -16.68
CA PHE A 337 -9.66 17.08 -15.26
C PHE A 337 -10.12 15.93 -14.37
N PHE A 338 -10.87 14.97 -14.91
CA PHE A 338 -11.43 13.85 -14.14
C PHE A 338 -10.58 12.57 -14.20
N ALA A 339 -9.38 12.62 -14.79
CA ALA A 339 -8.53 11.44 -14.91
C ALA A 339 -7.86 11.06 -13.57
N ASP A 340 -7.60 9.77 -13.40
CA ASP A 340 -6.75 9.20 -12.34
C ASP A 340 -7.23 9.40 -10.89
N TYR A 341 -8.54 9.63 -10.70
CA TYR A 341 -9.19 9.62 -9.39
C TYR A 341 -9.87 8.28 -9.09
N ASP A 342 -9.65 7.77 -7.88
CA ASP A 342 -10.32 6.58 -7.36
C ASP A 342 -11.75 6.88 -6.88
N LEU A 343 -12.01 8.13 -6.53
CA LEU A 343 -13.33 8.64 -6.12
C LEU A 343 -13.52 10.06 -6.62
N VAL A 344 -14.71 10.34 -7.16
CA VAL A 344 -15.18 11.70 -7.45
C VAL A 344 -16.49 11.91 -6.69
N GLY A 345 -16.47 12.88 -5.77
CA GLY A 345 -17.54 13.16 -4.83
C GLY A 345 -18.11 14.58 -4.97
N ALA A 346 -19.39 14.74 -4.66
CA ALA A 346 -20.05 16.05 -4.60
C ALA A 346 -21.18 16.07 -3.56
N ASN A 347 -21.67 17.27 -3.24
CA ASN A 347 -22.99 17.42 -2.61
C ASN A 347 -24.07 17.44 -3.69
N LEU A 348 -24.99 16.46 -3.64
CA LEU A 348 -26.12 16.39 -4.56
C LEU A 348 -27.34 17.02 -3.88
N GLU A 349 -27.65 18.25 -4.26
CA GLU A 349 -28.58 19.11 -3.54
C GLU A 349 -30.01 18.97 -4.07
N GLY A 350 -30.63 17.82 -3.77
CA GLY A 350 -32.01 17.50 -4.17
C GLY A 350 -32.30 16.00 -4.14
N ALA A 351 -33.48 15.62 -4.64
CA ALA A 351 -33.91 14.22 -4.70
C ALA A 351 -33.77 13.65 -6.11
N VAL A 352 -33.46 12.35 -6.22
CA VAL A 352 -33.40 11.60 -7.48
C VAL A 352 -34.66 10.73 -7.62
N THR A 353 -35.73 11.30 -8.15
CA THR A 353 -37.07 10.68 -8.24
C THR A 353 -37.29 10.00 -9.59
N ASP A 354 -38.25 9.08 -9.67
CA ASP A 354 -38.53 8.33 -10.89
C ASP A 354 -38.94 9.29 -12.04
N GLY A 355 -38.05 9.44 -13.03
CA GLY A 355 -38.21 10.36 -14.16
C GLY A 355 -38.11 11.86 -13.80
N GLY A 356 -37.50 12.21 -12.67
CA GLY A 356 -37.40 13.59 -12.19
C GLY A 356 -38.76 14.20 -11.89
N GLN A 357 -39.69 13.39 -11.38
CA GLN A 357 -41.03 13.84 -11.01
C GLN A 357 -41.04 14.55 -9.66
N HIS A 358 -41.85 15.61 -9.58
CA HIS A 358 -42.13 16.32 -8.34
C HIS A 358 -43.31 15.68 -7.62
N TYR A 359 -43.21 15.59 -6.29
CA TYR A 359 -44.18 15.01 -5.38
C TYR A 359 -44.52 15.99 -4.27
N GLU A 360 -45.64 15.74 -3.59
CA GLU A 360 -45.95 16.47 -2.37
C GLU A 360 -44.95 16.13 -1.25
N PRO A 361 -44.62 17.09 -0.35
CA PRO A 361 -45.21 18.43 -0.26
C PRO A 361 -44.63 19.42 -1.28
N ALA A 362 -45.49 20.19 -1.95
CA ALA A 362 -45.03 21.31 -2.77
C ALA A 362 -44.30 22.36 -1.91
N LYS A 363 -43.06 22.68 -2.27
CA LYS A 363 -42.27 23.76 -1.66
C LYS A 363 -41.99 24.84 -2.70
N GLU A 364 -41.55 26.01 -2.25
CA GLU A 364 -41.13 27.10 -3.16
C GLU A 364 -39.89 26.72 -3.97
N PHE A 365 -38.99 25.96 -3.34
CA PHE A 365 -37.84 25.35 -3.96
C PHE A 365 -37.90 23.85 -3.68
N ASP A 366 -38.25 23.07 -4.69
CA ASP A 366 -38.40 21.62 -4.60
C ASP A 366 -37.65 20.93 -5.75
N PHE A 367 -36.48 20.34 -5.48
CA PHE A 367 -35.65 19.80 -6.56
C PHE A 367 -35.89 18.31 -6.81
N ALA A 368 -36.05 17.92 -8.08
CA ALA A 368 -36.27 16.55 -8.51
C ALA A 368 -35.46 16.21 -9.78
N PHE A 369 -34.49 15.30 -9.65
CA PHE A 369 -33.56 14.93 -10.70
C PHE A 369 -33.95 13.59 -11.34
N ASP A 370 -33.90 13.53 -12.66
CA ASP A 370 -34.06 12.27 -13.40
C ASP A 370 -32.81 11.39 -13.21
N PRO A 371 -32.94 10.12 -12.79
CA PRO A 371 -31.83 9.17 -12.71
C PRO A 371 -31.00 9.09 -14.00
N ALA A 372 -31.61 9.28 -15.17
CA ALA A 372 -30.91 9.28 -16.46
C ALA A 372 -29.93 10.46 -16.59
N VAL A 373 -30.24 11.62 -15.99
CA VAL A 373 -29.34 12.77 -15.95
C VAL A 373 -28.24 12.56 -14.91
N VAL A 374 -28.58 12.02 -13.73
CA VAL A 374 -27.59 11.68 -12.70
C VAL A 374 -26.60 10.63 -13.21
N ALA A 375 -27.05 9.66 -14.01
CA ALA A 375 -26.18 8.67 -14.63
C ALA A 375 -25.10 9.27 -15.55
N ARG A 376 -25.33 10.45 -16.13
CA ARG A 376 -24.32 11.15 -16.95
C ARG A 376 -23.12 11.58 -16.11
N LEU A 377 -23.30 11.87 -14.81
CA LEU A 377 -22.18 12.21 -13.92
C LEU A 377 -21.21 11.04 -13.77
N SER A 378 -21.69 9.79 -13.77
CA SER A 378 -20.82 8.62 -13.67
C SER A 378 -19.86 8.45 -14.86
N GLU A 379 -20.17 9.05 -16.02
CA GLU A 379 -19.25 9.09 -17.17
C GLU A 379 -17.99 9.94 -16.90
N TYR A 380 -18.06 10.82 -15.90
CA TYR A 380 -16.96 11.68 -15.43
C TYR A 380 -16.39 11.19 -14.09
N GLY A 381 -16.61 9.93 -13.73
CA GLY A 381 -16.04 9.30 -12.53
C GLY A 381 -16.80 9.53 -11.23
N PHE A 382 -17.92 10.28 -11.25
CA PHE A 382 -18.73 10.49 -10.03
C PHE A 382 -19.30 9.17 -9.51
N ASN A 383 -18.88 8.81 -8.31
CA ASN A 383 -19.20 7.55 -7.66
C ASN A 383 -19.57 7.72 -6.16
N PHE A 384 -19.62 8.96 -5.67
CA PHE A 384 -20.11 9.30 -4.35
C PHE A 384 -20.93 10.61 -4.32
N PHE A 385 -22.03 10.63 -3.57
CA PHE A 385 -22.76 11.87 -3.26
C PHE A 385 -23.06 12.04 -1.77
N ASN A 386 -22.83 13.25 -1.24
CA ASN A 386 -23.44 13.69 0.00
C ASN A 386 -24.91 14.07 -0.27
N LEU A 387 -25.82 13.47 0.49
CA LEU A 387 -27.26 13.75 0.47
C LEU A 387 -27.71 14.52 1.71
N ALA A 388 -26.85 14.69 2.72
CA ALA A 388 -27.21 15.46 3.91
C ALA A 388 -27.17 16.95 3.57
N ASN A 389 -28.26 17.48 3.03
CA ASN A 389 -28.47 18.89 2.74
C ASN A 389 -29.95 19.27 2.96
N ASN A 390 -30.23 20.56 2.89
CA ASN A 390 -31.57 21.15 3.10
C ASN A 390 -32.61 20.73 2.06
N HIS A 391 -32.19 20.30 0.87
CA HIS A 391 -33.07 19.92 -0.25
C HIS A 391 -33.37 18.40 -0.36
N PHE A 392 -32.72 17.56 0.44
CA PHE A 392 -32.91 16.10 0.34
C PHE A 392 -34.35 15.62 0.65
N ASN A 393 -35.10 16.38 1.44
CA ASN A 393 -36.49 16.08 1.82
C ASN A 393 -37.50 16.95 1.05
N ASP A 394 -37.14 17.47 -0.13
CA ASP A 394 -38.07 18.26 -0.95
C ASP A 394 -39.25 17.44 -1.45
N GLN A 395 -38.95 16.24 -1.95
CA GLN A 395 -39.92 15.33 -2.53
C GLN A 395 -40.54 14.37 -1.50
N GLY A 396 -40.44 14.74 -0.21
CA GLY A 396 -40.94 14.00 0.94
C GLY A 396 -40.33 12.59 1.09
N GLN A 397 -41.01 11.75 1.88
CA GLN A 397 -40.56 10.38 2.16
C GLN A 397 -40.48 9.50 0.91
N ARG A 398 -41.34 9.76 -0.08
CA ARG A 398 -41.29 9.06 -1.37
C ARG A 398 -40.00 9.39 -2.10
N GLY A 399 -39.66 10.67 -2.23
CA GLY A 399 -38.44 11.10 -2.89
C GLY A 399 -37.18 10.64 -2.20
N ILE A 400 -37.14 10.62 -0.87
CA ILE A 400 -36.02 10.04 -0.11
C ILE A 400 -35.84 8.56 -0.45
N ALA A 401 -36.94 7.79 -0.47
CA ALA A 401 -36.89 6.36 -0.79
C ALA A 401 -36.45 6.09 -2.23
N GLU A 402 -37.00 6.85 -3.19
CA GLU A 402 -36.63 6.75 -4.60
C GLU A 402 -35.18 7.17 -4.84
N THR A 403 -34.71 8.24 -4.19
CA THR A 403 -33.31 8.70 -4.31
C THR A 403 -32.33 7.59 -3.93
N LYS A 404 -32.54 6.96 -2.77
CA LYS A 404 -31.68 5.87 -2.31
C LYS A 404 -31.73 4.67 -3.25
N LYS A 405 -32.93 4.31 -3.72
CA LYS A 405 -33.13 3.20 -4.67
C LYS A 405 -32.43 3.49 -6.00
N ASN A 406 -32.58 4.70 -6.54
CA ASN A 406 -32.10 5.07 -7.86
C ASN A 406 -30.57 5.22 -7.86
N LEU A 407 -29.98 5.84 -6.85
CA LEU A 407 -28.51 5.90 -6.70
C LEU A 407 -27.90 4.50 -6.52
N ALA A 408 -28.52 3.64 -5.71
CA ALA A 408 -28.07 2.26 -5.57
C ALA A 408 -28.16 1.47 -6.88
N ALA A 409 -29.21 1.70 -7.69
CA ALA A 409 -29.34 1.08 -9.01
C ALA A 409 -28.29 1.56 -10.02
N LEU A 410 -27.77 2.78 -9.84
CA LEU A 410 -26.66 3.34 -10.61
C LEU A 410 -25.28 2.88 -10.08
N GLY A 411 -25.23 2.19 -8.94
CA GLY A 411 -23.96 1.80 -8.29
C GLY A 411 -23.22 2.98 -7.66
N ILE A 412 -23.90 4.09 -7.40
CA ILE A 412 -23.31 5.29 -6.80
C ILE A 412 -23.44 5.21 -5.28
N ASN A 413 -22.33 5.40 -4.57
CA ASN A 413 -22.32 5.45 -3.12
C ASN A 413 -22.90 6.78 -2.64
N PHE A 414 -23.50 6.79 -1.46
CA PHE A 414 -24.03 8.03 -0.89
C PHE A 414 -24.10 7.97 0.62
N SER A 415 -23.88 9.11 1.28
CA SER A 415 -24.09 9.27 2.71
C SER A 415 -24.94 10.49 2.99
N GLY A 416 -25.70 10.44 4.07
CA GLY A 416 -26.49 11.55 4.57
C GLY A 416 -27.92 11.15 4.92
N CYS A 417 -28.41 11.74 6.00
CA CYS A 417 -29.79 11.60 6.43
C CYS A 417 -30.54 12.94 6.26
N PRO A 418 -31.87 12.91 6.09
CA PRO A 418 -32.67 14.12 5.99
C PRO A 418 -32.74 14.88 7.34
N ASP A 419 -33.06 16.17 7.26
CA ASP A 419 -33.52 17.00 8.38
C ASP A 419 -32.59 16.96 9.63
N ALA A 420 -31.27 17.13 9.41
CA ALA A 420 -30.24 17.14 10.47
C ALA A 420 -30.19 15.86 11.33
N THR A 421 -30.77 14.75 10.85
CA THR A 421 -30.78 13.46 11.56
C THR A 421 -29.40 12.80 11.53
N ILE A 422 -28.99 12.20 12.64
CA ILE A 422 -27.80 11.34 12.72
C ILE A 422 -28.24 9.89 12.94
N SER A 423 -27.92 9.02 11.97
CA SER A 423 -28.32 7.61 11.96
C SER A 423 -27.38 6.79 11.06
N ALA A 424 -27.72 5.53 10.78
CA ALA A 424 -26.96 4.65 9.90
C ALA A 424 -26.76 5.23 8.49
N CYS A 425 -27.67 6.07 7.99
CA CYS A 425 -27.47 6.76 6.71
C CYS A 425 -26.38 7.83 6.74
N SER A 426 -25.93 8.30 7.91
CA SER A 426 -24.93 9.35 8.02
C SER A 426 -23.53 8.89 7.64
N LEU A 427 -23.26 7.59 7.65
CA LEU A 427 -21.94 7.02 7.33
C LEU A 427 -22.08 5.99 6.20
N THR A 428 -21.18 6.06 5.24
CA THR A 428 -20.95 4.98 4.27
C THR A 428 -19.48 4.64 4.25
N VAL A 429 -19.15 3.37 4.42
CA VAL A 429 -17.77 2.87 4.34
C VAL A 429 -17.60 2.21 3.00
N ILE A 430 -16.64 2.70 2.20
CA ILE A 430 -16.33 2.15 0.89
C ILE A 430 -14.91 1.59 0.86
N PRO A 431 -14.68 0.44 0.21
CA PRO A 431 -13.33 0.01 -0.12
C PRO A 431 -12.81 0.86 -1.30
N VAL A 432 -11.62 1.45 -1.13
CA VAL A 432 -10.88 2.13 -2.19
C VAL A 432 -9.48 1.55 -2.21
N LYS A 433 -9.15 0.85 -3.31
CA LYS A 433 -7.94 0.01 -3.40
C LYS A 433 -7.90 -0.97 -2.21
N HIS A 434 -6.86 -0.92 -1.38
CA HIS A 434 -6.67 -1.78 -0.21
C HIS A 434 -7.06 -1.09 1.13
N LYS A 435 -7.71 0.08 1.06
CA LYS A 435 -8.14 0.89 2.21
C LYS A 435 -9.65 0.98 2.31
N LYS A 436 -10.15 1.30 3.49
CA LYS A 436 -11.54 1.63 3.75
C LYS A 436 -11.68 3.11 4.07
N ILE A 437 -12.52 3.81 3.32
CA ILE A 437 -12.80 5.23 3.55
C ILE A 437 -14.21 5.37 4.10
N GLY A 438 -14.33 6.01 5.25
CA GLY A 438 -15.59 6.44 5.85
C GLY A 438 -16.01 7.80 5.31
N LEU A 439 -17.14 7.84 4.63
CA LEU A 439 -17.76 9.05 4.10
C LEU A 439 -18.94 9.42 5.00
N VAL A 440 -18.81 10.53 5.70
CA VAL A 440 -19.81 11.00 6.67
C VAL A 440 -20.57 12.18 6.07
N GLY A 441 -21.90 12.09 5.99
CA GLY A 441 -22.77 13.16 5.50
C GLY A 441 -23.54 13.84 6.64
N LEU A 442 -23.36 15.15 6.81
CA LEU A 442 -23.98 15.97 7.86
C LEU A 442 -24.69 17.20 7.29
N ASN A 443 -25.79 17.59 7.93
CA ASN A 443 -26.56 18.78 7.56
C ASN A 443 -26.88 19.62 8.78
N MET A 444 -26.36 20.85 8.82
CA MET A 444 -26.67 21.86 9.83
C MET A 444 -27.55 23.00 9.31
N ALA A 445 -27.74 23.09 7.99
CA ALA A 445 -28.59 24.12 7.37
C ALA A 445 -30.10 23.83 7.58
N ALA A 446 -30.51 22.56 7.64
CA ALA A 446 -31.91 22.19 7.87
C ALA A 446 -32.32 22.12 9.36
N GLY A 447 -31.38 22.36 10.28
CA GLY A 447 -31.68 22.31 11.72
C GLY A 447 -30.47 21.99 12.58
N LYS A 448 -30.72 21.90 13.89
CA LYS A 448 -29.69 21.61 14.88
C LYS A 448 -29.37 20.11 14.90
N ILE A 449 -28.12 19.77 14.61
CA ILE A 449 -27.59 18.40 14.78
C ILE A 449 -27.36 18.05 16.24
N ASP A 450 -27.44 16.75 16.55
CA ASP A 450 -27.10 16.18 17.84
C ASP A 450 -25.58 15.91 17.90
N SER A 451 -24.82 16.84 18.47
CA SER A 451 -23.35 16.77 18.54
C SER A 451 -22.81 15.51 19.21
N GLU A 452 -23.52 14.96 20.20
CA GLU A 452 -23.13 13.72 20.88
C GLU A 452 -23.20 12.55 19.91
N LYS A 453 -24.30 12.42 19.16
CA LYS A 453 -24.44 11.38 18.13
C LYS A 453 -23.45 11.54 16.98
N VAL A 454 -23.12 12.77 16.59
CA VAL A 454 -22.09 13.02 15.57
C VAL A 454 -20.74 12.49 16.04
N ARG A 455 -20.34 12.83 17.27
CA ARG A 455 -19.10 12.34 17.87
C ARG A 455 -19.08 10.81 17.96
N GLU A 456 -20.17 10.20 18.42
CA GLU A 456 -20.30 8.74 18.48
C GLU A 456 -20.17 8.10 17.10
N ALA A 457 -20.83 8.65 16.08
CA ALA A 457 -20.76 8.14 14.71
C ALA A 457 -19.33 8.17 14.17
N ILE A 458 -18.62 9.30 14.30
CA ILE A 458 -17.22 9.44 13.84
C ILE A 458 -16.30 8.52 14.64
N SER A 459 -16.40 8.53 15.97
CA SER A 459 -15.57 7.70 16.84
C SER A 459 -15.74 6.21 16.53
N SER A 460 -16.99 5.75 16.34
CA SER A 460 -17.24 4.35 15.96
C SER A 460 -16.69 3.98 14.58
N ALA A 461 -16.68 4.92 13.63
CA ALA A 461 -16.16 4.69 12.29
C ALA A 461 -14.65 4.42 12.30
N THR A 462 -13.89 5.01 13.23
CA THR A 462 -12.42 4.83 13.33
C THR A 462 -11.98 3.37 13.50
N ALA A 463 -12.85 2.50 14.01
CA ALA A 463 -12.54 1.07 14.16
C ALA A 463 -12.65 0.28 12.84
N GLU A 464 -13.38 0.81 11.85
CA GLU A 464 -13.72 0.11 10.61
C GLU A 464 -13.15 0.78 9.35
N THR A 465 -12.53 1.95 9.49
CA THR A 465 -12.02 2.78 8.40
C THR A 465 -10.56 3.16 8.61
N ASP A 466 -9.81 3.27 7.51
CA ASP A 466 -8.47 3.84 7.52
C ASP A 466 -8.49 5.38 7.52
N TRP A 467 -9.53 5.98 6.92
CA TRP A 467 -9.69 7.43 6.77
C TRP A 467 -11.15 7.85 6.86
N ILE A 468 -11.43 8.99 7.49
CA ILE A 468 -12.79 9.56 7.60
C ILE A 468 -12.84 10.94 6.94
N ILE A 469 -13.70 11.07 5.93
CA ILE A 469 -13.97 12.32 5.22
C ILE A 469 -15.40 12.76 5.56
N VAL A 470 -15.52 13.93 6.18
CA VAL A 470 -16.81 14.52 6.52
C VAL A 470 -17.23 15.49 5.43
N ASN A 471 -18.39 15.25 4.83
CA ASN A 471 -19.08 16.14 3.91
C ASN A 471 -20.21 16.82 4.70
N ILE A 472 -20.14 18.13 4.86
CA ILE A 472 -21.05 18.87 5.74
C ILE A 472 -21.66 20.06 5.03
N HIS A 473 -22.99 20.15 5.11
CA HIS A 473 -23.79 21.22 4.53
C HIS A 473 -24.21 22.19 5.65
N TRP A 474 -23.66 23.42 5.64
CA TRP A 474 -23.67 24.34 6.81
C TRP A 474 -23.39 25.81 6.46
N GLY A 475 -23.43 26.68 7.46
CA GLY A 475 -23.13 28.11 7.26
C GLY A 475 -24.34 28.90 6.81
N GLU A 476 -24.11 30.11 6.34
CA GLU A 476 -25.15 31.03 5.86
C GLU A 476 -24.98 31.23 4.35
N GLU A 477 -26.10 31.26 3.61
CA GLU A 477 -26.06 31.48 2.16
C GLU A 477 -25.35 32.78 1.80
N TYR A 478 -24.44 32.70 0.83
CA TYR A 478 -23.68 33.78 0.21
C TYR A 478 -22.70 34.52 1.11
N ASP A 479 -22.49 34.08 2.36
CA ASP A 479 -21.42 34.61 3.19
C ASP A 479 -20.08 34.02 2.77
N THR A 480 -19.15 34.87 2.35
CA THR A 480 -17.83 34.46 1.85
C THR A 480 -16.86 34.07 2.96
N ALA A 481 -17.27 34.16 4.24
CA ALA A 481 -16.42 33.79 5.38
C ALA A 481 -17.11 32.78 6.30
N ALA A 482 -16.36 31.78 6.76
CA ALA A 482 -16.89 30.78 7.67
C ALA A 482 -17.19 31.37 9.05
N ASN A 483 -18.42 31.14 9.53
CA ASN A 483 -18.87 31.67 10.81
C ASN A 483 -18.33 30.88 12.02
N LYS A 484 -18.51 31.42 13.22
CA LYS A 484 -18.00 30.81 14.46
C LYS A 484 -18.52 29.39 14.70
N LEU A 485 -19.77 29.10 14.32
CA LEU A 485 -20.37 27.78 14.53
C LEU A 485 -19.78 26.74 13.58
N GLN A 486 -19.56 27.10 12.31
CA GLN A 486 -18.85 26.25 11.35
C GLN A 486 -17.47 25.88 11.89
N ARG A 487 -16.69 26.87 12.34
CA ARG A 487 -15.33 26.66 12.86
C ARG A 487 -15.30 25.76 14.10
N GLN A 488 -16.21 26.02 15.05
CA GLN A 488 -16.32 25.19 16.25
C GLN A 488 -16.67 23.74 15.88
N MET A 489 -17.67 23.54 15.02
CA MET A 489 -18.04 22.20 14.58
C MET A 489 -16.90 21.51 13.82
N ALA A 490 -16.19 22.24 12.95
CA ALA A 490 -15.05 21.70 12.20
C ALA A 490 -13.97 21.13 13.13
N HIS A 491 -13.60 21.89 14.18
CA HIS A 491 -12.63 21.44 15.16
C HIS A 491 -13.14 20.25 15.98
N GLU A 492 -14.42 20.25 16.38
CA GLU A 492 -15.05 19.12 17.09
C GLU A 492 -15.05 17.83 16.24
N LEU A 493 -15.29 17.92 14.94
CA LEU A 493 -15.27 16.79 14.00
C LEU A 493 -13.85 16.21 13.87
N ILE A 494 -12.84 17.06 13.66
CA ILE A 494 -11.43 16.65 13.61
C ILE A 494 -11.01 16.00 14.94
N ASP A 495 -11.38 16.61 16.07
CA ASP A 495 -11.06 16.10 17.41
C ASP A 495 -11.74 14.76 17.71
N SER A 496 -12.85 14.46 17.02
CA SER A 496 -13.58 13.20 17.13
C SER A 496 -13.03 12.08 16.24
N GLY A 497 -12.13 12.40 15.30
CA GLY A 497 -11.47 11.42 14.45
C GLY A 497 -11.56 11.69 12.94
N ALA A 498 -12.25 12.74 12.49
CA ALA A 498 -12.27 13.08 11.06
C ALA A 498 -10.87 13.47 10.56
N ASP A 499 -10.53 13.09 9.32
CA ASP A 499 -9.24 13.39 8.69
C ASP A 499 -9.32 14.55 7.70
N VAL A 500 -10.47 14.73 7.06
CA VAL A 500 -10.75 15.83 6.13
C VAL A 500 -12.19 16.30 6.30
N ILE A 501 -12.41 17.61 6.17
CA ILE A 501 -13.76 18.20 6.15
C ILE A 501 -13.98 18.92 4.82
N ILE A 502 -15.01 18.52 4.09
CA ILE A 502 -15.50 19.14 2.86
C ILE A 502 -16.82 19.84 3.16
N GLY A 503 -16.84 21.17 3.06
CA GLY A 503 -18.00 22.00 3.32
C GLY A 503 -18.78 22.38 2.06
N HIS A 504 -20.09 22.54 2.24
CA HIS A 504 -21.10 22.85 1.22
C HIS A 504 -22.17 23.79 1.80
N HIS A 505 -23.07 24.33 0.97
CA HIS A 505 -24.24 25.18 1.28
C HIS A 505 -24.11 26.69 1.05
N PRO A 506 -23.02 27.40 1.43
CA PRO A 506 -22.97 28.85 1.25
C PRO A 506 -23.12 29.30 -0.21
N HIS A 507 -23.03 28.38 -1.18
CA HIS A 507 -23.07 28.62 -2.63
C HIS A 507 -21.96 29.56 -3.14
N VAL A 508 -20.97 29.84 -2.28
CA VAL A 508 -19.76 30.62 -2.56
C VAL A 508 -18.58 29.90 -1.93
N VAL A 509 -17.38 30.12 -2.47
CA VAL A 509 -16.15 29.56 -1.90
C VAL A 509 -15.83 30.24 -0.56
N GLN A 510 -15.49 29.43 0.45
CA GLN A 510 -14.99 29.92 1.74
C GLN A 510 -13.54 29.44 1.96
N GLU A 511 -12.91 29.99 3.00
CA GLU A 511 -11.51 29.76 3.33
C GLU A 511 -11.16 28.28 3.60
N VAL A 512 -9.87 27.97 3.46
CA VAL A 512 -9.28 26.68 3.84
C VAL A 512 -8.50 26.86 5.14
N GLU A 513 -8.65 25.93 6.07
CA GLU A 513 -7.93 25.90 7.34
C GLU A 513 -7.22 24.54 7.51
N VAL A 514 -6.02 24.54 8.09
CA VAL A 514 -5.35 23.32 8.55
C VAL A 514 -5.36 23.31 10.06
N TYR A 515 -6.08 22.37 10.66
CA TYR A 515 -6.18 22.20 12.11
C TYR A 515 -5.63 20.82 12.49
N LYS A 516 -4.61 20.77 13.35
CA LYS A 516 -3.90 19.53 13.73
C LYS A 516 -3.41 18.71 12.52
N SER A 517 -2.83 19.40 11.54
CA SER A 517 -2.36 18.81 10.28
C SER A 517 -3.44 18.19 9.40
N LYS A 518 -4.72 18.50 9.63
CA LYS A 518 -5.87 18.01 8.88
C LYS A 518 -6.58 19.17 8.16
N PRO A 519 -6.85 19.06 6.85
CA PRO A 519 -7.44 20.14 6.07
C PRO A 519 -8.97 20.25 6.28
N ILE A 520 -9.44 21.49 6.32
CA ILE A 520 -10.84 21.88 6.46
C ILE A 520 -11.15 22.85 5.32
N PHE A 521 -12.06 22.47 4.44
CA PHE A 521 -12.59 23.31 3.37
C PHE A 521 -13.98 23.77 3.81
N TYR A 522 -14.16 25.05 4.16
CA TYR A 522 -15.43 25.49 4.74
C TYR A 522 -16.58 25.55 3.74
N SER A 523 -16.28 25.82 2.47
CA SER A 523 -17.24 25.73 1.37
C SER A 523 -16.50 25.65 0.04
N LEU A 524 -16.89 24.68 -0.80
CA LEU A 524 -16.42 24.55 -2.18
C LEU A 524 -17.22 25.40 -3.19
N GLY A 525 -18.31 26.04 -2.75
CA GLY A 525 -19.21 26.78 -3.63
C GLY A 525 -20.04 25.89 -4.56
N ASN A 526 -20.56 26.46 -5.64
CA ASN A 526 -21.36 25.74 -6.63
C ASN A 526 -20.46 25.01 -7.63
N PHE A 527 -20.74 23.73 -7.91
CA PHE A 527 -20.18 23.03 -9.08
C PHE A 527 -21.14 23.10 -10.26
N ILE A 528 -22.36 22.57 -10.16
CA ILE A 528 -23.39 22.69 -11.21
C ILE A 528 -24.63 23.33 -10.59
N PHE A 529 -24.88 24.61 -10.91
CA PHE A 529 -26.01 25.37 -10.40
C PHE A 529 -26.42 26.49 -11.36
N ASP A 530 -27.65 27.01 -11.24
CA ASP A 530 -28.19 28.10 -12.06
C ASP A 530 -28.11 29.52 -11.41
N GLN A 531 -27.31 29.68 -10.35
CA GLN A 531 -27.18 30.93 -9.59
C GLN A 531 -26.14 31.90 -10.21
N TYR A 532 -26.52 32.59 -11.28
CA TYR A 532 -25.65 33.54 -12.01
C TYR A 532 -25.83 35.02 -11.62
N PHE A 533 -26.35 35.30 -10.43
CA PHE A 533 -26.67 36.68 -10.03
C PHE A 533 -25.50 37.43 -9.38
N SER A 534 -24.38 36.76 -9.08
CA SER A 534 -23.16 37.37 -8.54
C SER A 534 -21.91 36.63 -9.01
N ASP A 535 -20.76 37.30 -9.03
CA ASP A 535 -19.48 36.64 -9.34
C ASP A 535 -19.13 35.55 -8.31
N PHE A 536 -19.39 35.81 -7.01
CA PHE A 536 -19.08 34.85 -5.94
C PHE A 536 -19.84 33.53 -6.08
N THR A 537 -21.10 33.55 -6.56
CA THR A 537 -21.90 32.32 -6.78
C THR A 537 -21.54 31.61 -8.08
N GLN A 538 -20.76 32.26 -8.93
CA GLN A 538 -20.20 31.69 -10.16
C GLN A 538 -18.81 31.10 -9.94
N GLU A 539 -18.11 31.51 -8.89
CA GLU A 539 -16.83 30.95 -8.49
C GLU A 539 -17.06 29.67 -7.69
N GLY A 540 -16.27 28.64 -8.00
CA GLY A 540 -16.29 27.37 -7.29
C GLY A 540 -14.89 26.81 -7.16
N LEU A 541 -14.76 25.84 -6.26
CA LEU A 541 -13.51 25.20 -5.92
C LEU A 541 -13.68 23.69 -5.97
N ALA A 542 -12.80 23.01 -6.68
CA ALA A 542 -12.63 21.58 -6.55
C ALA A 542 -11.35 21.30 -5.76
N VAL A 543 -11.33 20.20 -5.02
CA VAL A 543 -10.17 19.78 -4.26
C VAL A 543 -9.80 18.35 -4.62
N SER A 544 -8.57 18.15 -5.06
CA SER A 544 -7.97 16.82 -5.17
C SER A 544 -7.21 16.50 -3.89
N LEU A 545 -7.48 15.33 -3.31
CA LEU A 545 -6.79 14.80 -2.15
C LEU A 545 -5.92 13.63 -2.59
N ASN A 546 -4.64 13.68 -2.26
CA ASN A 546 -3.73 12.54 -2.36
C ASN A 546 -3.51 12.00 -0.94
N ILE A 547 -4.01 10.80 -0.69
CA ILE A 547 -3.84 10.10 0.57
C ILE A 547 -2.67 9.14 0.42
N SER A 548 -1.60 9.41 1.15
CA SER A 548 -0.35 8.64 1.15
C SER A 548 0.05 8.22 2.57
N LYS A 549 1.16 7.48 2.69
CA LYS A 549 1.77 7.16 3.99
C LYS A 549 2.16 8.41 4.79
N ALA A 550 2.44 9.53 4.12
CA ALA A 550 2.84 10.78 4.77
C ALA A 550 1.66 11.58 5.37
N GLY A 551 0.43 11.23 4.99
CA GLY A 551 -0.78 11.96 5.38
C GLY A 551 -1.65 12.32 4.18
N VAL A 552 -2.46 13.36 4.34
CA VAL A 552 -3.31 13.90 3.28
C VAL A 552 -2.66 15.16 2.70
N GLU A 553 -2.30 15.11 1.42
CA GLU A 553 -1.96 16.29 0.64
C GLU A 553 -3.17 16.72 -0.19
N TYR A 554 -3.31 18.02 -0.45
CA TYR A 554 -4.40 18.53 -1.27
C TYR A 554 -3.93 19.55 -2.29
N THR A 555 -4.61 19.59 -3.43
CA THR A 555 -4.47 20.64 -4.45
C THR A 555 -5.85 21.24 -4.72
N LEU A 556 -5.89 22.56 -4.84
CA LEU A 556 -7.09 23.34 -5.09
C LEU A 556 -7.19 23.65 -6.59
N HIS A 557 -8.38 23.47 -7.15
CA HIS A 557 -8.66 23.70 -8.56
C HIS A 557 -9.80 24.71 -8.67
N PRO A 558 -9.51 26.02 -8.79
CA PRO A 558 -10.54 27.02 -8.96
C PRO A 558 -11.20 26.91 -10.34
N PHE A 559 -12.50 27.16 -10.39
CA PHE A 559 -13.24 27.22 -11.64
C PHE A 559 -14.33 28.29 -11.57
N LYS A 560 -14.78 28.74 -12.76
CA LYS A 560 -15.85 29.72 -12.88
C LYS A 560 -16.96 29.22 -13.81
N ALA A 561 -18.19 29.32 -13.32
CA ALA A 561 -19.41 28.99 -14.04
C ALA A 561 -19.94 30.22 -14.81
N ALA A 562 -19.95 30.15 -16.13
CA ALA A 562 -20.50 31.21 -16.99
C ALA A 562 -21.38 30.63 -18.08
N ASN A 563 -22.59 31.18 -18.25
CA ASN A 563 -23.57 30.74 -19.25
C ASN A 563 -23.84 29.21 -19.23
N GLY A 564 -23.87 28.60 -18.05
CA GLY A 564 -24.10 27.17 -17.91
C GLY A 564 -22.87 26.27 -18.12
N GLN A 565 -21.70 26.84 -18.39
CA GLN A 565 -20.47 26.08 -18.62
C GLN A 565 -19.46 26.35 -17.50
N LEU A 566 -18.82 25.30 -16.99
CA LEU A 566 -17.70 25.38 -16.05
C LEU A 566 -16.39 25.51 -16.80
N ARG A 567 -15.50 26.37 -16.30
CA ARG A 567 -14.17 26.58 -16.87
C ARG A 567 -13.13 26.61 -15.77
N LEU A 568 -12.05 25.86 -15.95
CA LEU A 568 -10.91 25.93 -15.03
C LEU A 568 -10.30 27.33 -15.10
N GLU A 569 -10.04 27.91 -13.93
CA GLU A 569 -9.23 29.13 -13.88
C GLU A 569 -7.75 28.72 -13.84
N ALA A 570 -6.92 29.43 -14.60
CA ALA A 570 -5.48 29.17 -14.58
C ALA A 570 -4.88 29.68 -13.26
N ASP A 571 -4.01 28.86 -12.65
CA ASP A 571 -3.28 29.16 -11.41
C ASP A 571 -2.50 30.49 -11.43
#